data_AF-A0A7X3GIM2-F1
#
_entry.id   AF-A0A7X3GIM2-F1
#
_cell.length_a   1.000
_cell.length_b   1.000
_cell.length_c   1.000
_cell.angle_alpha   90.00
_cell.angle_beta   90.00
_cell.angle_gamma   90.00
#
_symmetry.space_group_name_H-M   'P 1'
#
loop_
_entity.id
_entity.type
_entity.pdbx_description
1 polymer ?
#
loop_
_entity_poly.entity_id
_entity_poly.type
_entity_poly.pdbx_seq_one_letter_code
_entity_poly.pdbx_strand_id
1 'polypeptide(L)'
;MRYNDNETARDGKADEDELTRLLDLLEPGWEREVVAMRFSPNVLVAHDSRTIRHHGAGPAPGTIVPEVRGLYVAGDWVSAEGRLADAGMASAKQAALEVMRYV
;
A
#
# COMPACT_ATOMS: atom_id res chain seq x y z
N MET A 1 12.39 -10.97 -7.01
CA MET A 1 11.48 -10.14 -6.18
C MET A 1 12.22 -9.60 -4.95
N ARG A 2 12.43 -8.28 -4.89
CA ARG A 2 13.33 -7.62 -3.93
C ARG A 2 12.54 -6.84 -2.86
N TYR A 3 11.91 -7.56 -1.93
CA TYR A 3 11.06 -6.92 -0.89
C TYR A 3 11.88 -6.34 0.28
N ASN A 4 13.08 -6.88 0.56
CA ASN A 4 13.95 -6.47 1.67
C ASN A 4 15.36 -6.08 1.20
N ASP A 5 15.48 -5.67 -0.06
CA ASP A 5 16.74 -5.27 -0.66
C ASP A 5 17.07 -3.81 -0.30
N ASN A 6 18.35 -3.50 -0.11
CA ASN A 6 18.85 -2.16 0.15
C ASN A 6 19.40 -1.47 -1.12
N GLU A 7 19.37 -2.14 -2.27
CA GLU A 7 19.71 -1.56 -3.58
C GLU A 7 18.64 -0.55 -4.00
N THR A 8 19.10 0.68 -4.28
CA THR A 8 18.23 1.81 -4.65
C THR A 8 18.14 2.00 -6.17
N ALA A 9 19.08 1.44 -6.93
CA ALA A 9 19.05 1.47 -8.38
C ALA A 9 18.03 0.43 -8.89
N ARG A 10 17.01 0.89 -9.60
CA ARG A 10 16.00 0.03 -10.22
C ARG A 10 16.11 0.09 -11.73
N ASP A 11 16.09 -1.07 -12.35
CA ASP A 11 15.90 -1.21 -13.79
C ASP A 11 14.58 -1.95 -14.02
N GLY A 12 13.53 -1.19 -14.31
CA GLY A 12 12.20 -1.75 -14.51
C GLY A 12 12.14 -2.78 -15.63
N LYS A 13 12.96 -2.67 -16.68
CA LYS A 13 12.97 -3.67 -17.76
C LYS A 13 13.57 -4.99 -17.26
N ALA A 14 14.69 -4.91 -16.55
CA ALA A 14 15.32 -6.09 -15.96
C ALA A 14 14.41 -6.77 -14.92
N ASP A 15 13.68 -6.00 -14.12
CA ASP A 15 12.71 -6.50 -13.13
C ASP A 15 11.53 -7.20 -13.82
N GLU A 16 10.97 -6.61 -14.87
CA GLU A 16 9.90 -7.22 -15.67
C GLU A 16 10.35 -8.56 -16.27
N ASP A 17 11.55 -8.58 -16.85
CA ASP A 17 12.11 -9.79 -17.46
C ASP A 17 12.43 -10.87 -16.41
N GLU A 18 12.82 -10.50 -15.18
CA GLU A 18 12.99 -11.45 -14.07
C GLU A 18 11.63 -12.06 -13.66
N LEU A 19 10.59 -11.24 -13.56
CA LEU A 19 9.25 -11.68 -13.16
C LEU A 19 8.61 -12.59 -14.21
N THR A 20 8.77 -12.30 -15.50
CA THR A 20 8.22 -13.16 -16.57
C THR A 20 8.96 -14.49 -16.67
N ARG A 21 10.30 -14.51 -16.52
CA ARG A 21 11.06 -15.77 -16.41
C ARG A 21 10.63 -16.62 -15.21
N LEU A 22 10.23 -15.99 -14.10
CA LEU A 22 9.67 -16.71 -12.97
C LEU A 22 8.29 -17.29 -13.32
N LEU A 23 7.45 -16.57 -14.07
CA LEU A 23 6.17 -17.09 -14.56
C LEU A 23 6.36 -18.28 -15.51
N ASP A 24 7.39 -18.28 -16.36
CA ASP A 24 7.71 -19.43 -17.23
C ASP A 24 7.96 -20.71 -16.41
N LEU A 25 8.49 -20.56 -15.19
CA LEU A 25 8.72 -21.67 -14.25
C LEU A 25 7.45 -22.05 -13.47
N LEU A 26 6.71 -21.06 -12.97
CA LEU A 26 5.54 -21.29 -12.11
C LEU A 26 4.31 -21.77 -12.89
N GLU A 27 4.12 -21.24 -14.09
CA GLU A 27 2.95 -21.48 -14.93
C GLU A 27 3.35 -21.55 -16.42
N PRO A 28 3.97 -22.68 -16.88
CA PRO A 28 4.45 -22.79 -18.24
C PRO A 28 3.36 -22.57 -19.30
N GLY A 29 3.60 -21.62 -20.21
CA GLY A 29 2.65 -21.26 -21.27
C GLY A 29 1.58 -20.27 -20.86
N TRP A 30 1.73 -19.61 -19.71
CA TRP A 30 0.87 -18.53 -19.22
C TRP A 30 0.60 -17.46 -20.28
N GLU A 31 1.55 -17.19 -21.18
CA GLU A 31 1.46 -16.15 -22.20
C GLU A 31 0.27 -16.34 -23.14
N ARG A 32 -0.15 -17.59 -23.36
CA ARG A 32 -1.31 -17.91 -24.21
C ARG A 32 -2.64 -17.54 -23.58
N GLU A 33 -2.68 -17.45 -22.25
CA GLU A 33 -3.88 -17.17 -21.46
C GLU A 33 -3.96 -15.69 -21.02
N VAL A 34 -2.95 -14.88 -21.37
CA VAL A 34 -2.92 -13.46 -21.02
C VAL A 34 -3.98 -12.68 -21.79
N VAL A 35 -4.98 -12.18 -21.07
CA VAL A 35 -5.96 -11.22 -21.61
C VAL A 35 -5.46 -9.78 -21.46
N ALA A 36 -4.74 -9.49 -20.37
CA ALA A 36 -4.11 -8.19 -20.13
C ALA A 36 -2.92 -8.36 -19.18
N MET A 37 -1.83 -7.63 -19.46
CA MET A 37 -0.66 -7.56 -18.59
C MET A 37 -0.31 -6.10 -18.34
N ARG A 38 -0.04 -5.75 -17.09
CA ARG A 38 0.41 -4.41 -16.70
C ARG A 38 1.59 -4.54 -15.76
N PHE A 39 2.74 -4.05 -16.24
CA PHE A 39 3.91 -3.86 -15.41
C PHE A 39 3.98 -2.40 -14.96
N SER A 40 4.15 -2.15 -13.65
CA SER A 40 4.20 -0.80 -13.09
C SER A 40 5.29 -0.71 -12.03
N PRO A 41 6.57 -0.53 -12.43
CA PRO A 41 7.73 -0.64 -11.55
C PRO A 41 7.76 0.43 -10.45
N ASN A 42 7.02 1.53 -10.66
CA ASN A 42 6.96 2.67 -9.76
C ASN A 42 5.58 2.81 -9.10
N VAL A 43 4.75 1.76 -9.09
CA VAL A 43 3.45 1.83 -8.40
C VAL A 43 3.68 1.96 -6.89
N LEU A 44 3.05 2.96 -6.29
CA LEU A 44 3.02 3.09 -4.84
C LEU A 44 1.99 2.09 -4.29
N VAL A 45 2.47 1.06 -3.61
CA VAL A 45 1.61 0.00 -3.04
C VAL A 45 1.00 0.42 -1.70
N ALA A 46 1.79 1.08 -0.86
CA ALA A 46 1.36 1.60 0.43
C ALA A 46 2.18 2.84 0.81
N HIS A 47 1.56 3.83 1.44
CA HIS A 47 2.26 5.04 1.89
C HIS A 47 3.11 4.80 3.13
N ASP A 48 2.67 3.90 4.01
CA ASP A 48 3.38 3.53 5.22
C ASP A 48 3.12 2.06 5.58
N SER A 49 4.04 1.45 6.32
CA SER A 49 3.89 0.10 6.83
C SER A 49 4.43 -0.01 8.25
N ARG A 50 3.68 -0.71 9.11
CA ARG A 50 4.07 -0.93 10.51
C ARG A 50 5.18 -1.99 10.58
N THR A 51 6.42 -1.58 10.34
CA THR A 51 7.57 -2.48 10.38
C THR A 51 8.09 -2.69 11.81
N ILE A 52 8.80 -3.80 12.02
CA ILE A 52 9.47 -4.13 13.29
C ILE A 52 10.49 -3.05 13.68
N ARG A 53 11.14 -2.41 12.70
CA ARG A 53 12.13 -1.33 12.93
C ARG A 53 11.53 -0.09 13.58
N HIS A 54 10.21 0.10 13.44
CA HIS A 54 9.48 1.14 14.14
C HIS A 54 8.94 0.67 15.50
N HIS A 55 9.39 -0.46 16.06
CA HIS A 55 8.79 -1.12 17.23
C HIS A 55 7.30 -1.49 17.03
N GLY A 56 6.88 -1.72 15.77
CA GLY A 56 5.46 -1.80 15.43
C GLY A 56 4.72 -0.46 15.57
N ALA A 57 5.46 0.66 15.48
CA ALA A 57 5.17 2.01 15.97
C ALA A 57 3.70 2.31 16.22
N GLY A 58 3.37 2.29 17.52
CA GLY A 58 2.25 3.00 18.09
C GLY A 58 0.87 2.65 17.51
N PRO A 59 -0.20 3.21 18.08
CA PRO A 59 -1.47 3.23 17.37
C PRO A 59 -1.25 3.96 16.03
N ALA A 60 -1.80 3.43 14.94
CA ALA A 60 -1.87 4.20 13.71
C ALA A 60 -2.52 5.55 14.01
N PRO A 61 -2.15 6.59 13.25
CA PRO A 61 -2.78 7.89 13.37
C PRO A 61 -4.30 7.71 13.26
N GLY A 62 -5.00 8.37 14.18
CA GLY A 62 -6.43 8.49 14.13
C GLY A 62 -6.85 9.36 12.95
N THR A 63 -8.15 9.43 12.70
CA THR A 63 -8.72 10.22 11.60
C THR A 63 -8.72 11.73 11.85
N ILE A 64 -8.45 12.16 13.08
CA ILE A 64 -8.38 13.56 13.49
C ILE A 64 -6.91 13.98 13.57
N VAL A 65 -6.56 15.13 13.01
CA VAL A 65 -5.24 15.76 13.19
C VAL A 65 -5.33 16.75 14.35
N PRO A 66 -4.82 16.42 15.55
CA PRO A 66 -5.06 17.22 16.76
C PRO A 66 -4.55 18.66 16.67
N GLU A 67 -3.49 18.87 15.91
CA GLU A 67 -2.80 20.15 15.75
C GLU A 67 -3.52 21.11 14.81
N VAL A 68 -4.40 20.60 13.93
CA VAL A 68 -5.06 21.38 12.89
C VAL A 68 -6.57 21.17 12.98
N ARG A 69 -7.26 22.16 13.56
CA ARG A 69 -8.72 22.12 13.71
C ARG A 69 -9.41 22.02 12.34
N GLY A 70 -10.32 21.06 12.22
CA GLY A 70 -11.09 20.83 10.99
C GLY A 70 -10.34 20.03 9.91
N LEU A 71 -9.12 19.55 10.21
CA LEU A 71 -8.39 18.63 9.32
C LEU A 71 -8.62 17.18 9.76
N TYR A 72 -9.03 16.36 8.79
CA TYR A 72 -9.24 14.93 8.95
C TYR A 72 -8.47 14.18 7.88
N VAL A 73 -8.00 12.98 8.22
CA VAL A 73 -7.22 12.12 7.32
C VAL A 73 -7.86 10.74 7.21
N ALA A 74 -7.68 10.12 6.05
CA ALA A 74 -8.07 8.75 5.76
C ALA A 74 -7.06 8.15 4.78
N GLY A 75 -6.86 6.84 4.83
CA GLY A 75 -5.86 6.15 4.02
C GLY A 75 -5.55 4.76 4.54
N ASP A 76 -4.73 4.03 3.80
CA ASP A 76 -4.25 2.68 4.14
C ASP A 76 -3.34 2.62 5.38
N TRP A 77 -2.84 3.78 5.81
CA TRP A 77 -2.01 3.99 7.00
C TRP A 77 -2.76 4.64 8.17
N VAL A 78 -4.03 5.03 7.96
CA VAL A 78 -4.87 5.68 8.97
C VAL A 78 -5.80 4.62 9.56
N SER A 79 -6.01 4.67 10.88
CA SER A 79 -6.80 3.70 11.66
C SER A 79 -6.05 2.46 12.17
N ALA A 80 -6.53 1.98 13.32
CA ALA A 80 -6.04 0.76 13.97
C ALA A 80 -6.65 -0.52 13.36
N GLU A 81 -7.64 -0.39 12.49
CA GLU A 81 -8.39 -1.50 11.90
C GLU A 81 -8.00 -1.73 10.43
N GLY A 82 -7.85 -3.01 10.05
CA GLY A 82 -7.60 -3.42 8.67
C GLY A 82 -6.19 -3.10 8.15
N ARG A 83 -5.96 -3.39 6.86
CA ARG A 83 -4.77 -2.99 6.09
C ARG A 83 -5.17 -2.68 4.65
N LEU A 84 -4.39 -1.84 3.96
CA LEU A 84 -4.64 -1.50 2.56
C LEU A 84 -6.08 -0.99 2.36
N ALA A 85 -6.86 -1.65 1.49
CA ALA A 85 -8.23 -1.27 1.19
C ALA A 85 -9.15 -1.26 2.43
N ASP A 86 -8.99 -2.21 3.35
CA ASP A 86 -9.82 -2.28 4.57
C ASP A 86 -9.56 -1.09 5.48
N ALA A 87 -8.28 -0.76 5.70
CA ALA A 87 -7.88 0.42 6.48
C ALA A 87 -8.35 1.71 5.82
N GLY A 88 -8.22 1.82 4.48
CA GLY A 88 -8.72 2.95 3.71
C GLY A 88 -10.22 3.16 3.88
N MET A 89 -11.02 2.09 3.80
CA MET A 89 -12.47 2.18 3.93
C MET A 89 -12.90 2.46 5.38
N ALA A 90 -12.29 1.79 6.35
CA ALA A 90 -12.59 1.99 7.76
C ALA A 90 -12.24 3.42 8.21
N SER A 91 -11.06 3.92 7.85
CA SER A 91 -10.64 5.28 8.16
C SER A 91 -11.48 6.33 7.44
N ALA A 92 -11.87 6.12 6.19
CA ALA A 92 -12.74 7.05 5.46
C ALA A 92 -14.09 7.21 6.17
N LYS A 93 -14.71 6.09 6.59
CA LYS A 93 -15.96 6.12 7.36
C LYS A 93 -15.78 6.86 8.70
N GLN A 94 -14.71 6.55 9.43
CA GLN A 94 -14.41 7.21 10.70
C GLN A 94 -14.19 8.71 10.53
N ALA A 95 -13.41 9.13 9.54
CA ALA A 95 -13.16 10.54 9.23
C ALA A 95 -14.46 11.28 8.89
N ALA A 96 -15.32 10.68 8.05
CA ALA A 96 -16.61 11.26 7.71
C ALA A 96 -17.53 11.44 8.94
N LEU A 97 -17.57 10.48 9.85
CA LEU A 97 -18.32 10.59 11.10
C LEU A 97 -17.80 11.72 12.00
N GLU A 98 -16.47 11.89 12.08
CA GLU A 98 -15.87 13.00 12.84
C GLU A 98 -16.14 14.36 12.20
N VAL A 99 -16.11 14.46 10.87
CA VAL A 99 -16.54 15.66 10.13
C VAL A 99 -17.99 16.02 10.47
N MET A 100 -18.89 15.03 10.53
CA MET A 100 -20.31 15.28 10.84
C MET A 100 -20.55 15.74 12.28
N ARG A 101 -19.71 15.33 13.24
CA ARG A 101 -19.79 15.76 14.64
C ARG A 101 -19.27 17.17 14.88
N TYR A 102 -18.51 17.71 13.93
CA TYR A 102 -17.96 19.06 13.98
C TYR A 102 -18.99 20.14 13.61
N VAL A 103 -20.08 19.75 12.94
CA VAL A 103 -21.18 20.64 12.50
C VAL A 103 -22.11 20.97 13.66
#